data_AF-V8N422-F1
#
_entry.id   AF-V8N422-F1
#
_cell.length_a   1.000
_cell.length_b   1.000
_cell.length_c   1.000
_cell.angle_alpha   90.00
_cell.angle_beta   90.00
_cell.angle_gamma   90.00
#
_symmetry.space_group_name_H-M   'P 1'
#
loop_
_entity.id
_entity.type
_entity.pdbx_description
1 polymer ?
#
loop_
_entity_poly.entity_id
_entity_poly.type
_entity_poly.pdbx_seq_one_letter_code
_entity_poly.pdbx_strand_id
1 'polypeptide(L)'
;MHVPSEVVGEVGKSVALPCTFTHPHKMYDKALTAIWRVREPFNGSVVFKCVTQSSSDLCRVTVGLKNRYKLLGNPRQNNLSLQIENLNWNDTNRYFCRVEFSGDVHDKYESRLGIHLRLVGEKM
;
A
#
# COMPACT_ATOMS: atom_id res chain seq x y z
N MET A 1 9.96 -1.98 -6.84
CA MET A 1 8.58 -1.49 -6.67
C MET A 1 8.15 -0.87 -7.97
N HIS A 2 6.97 -1.25 -8.47
CA HIS A 2 6.37 -0.71 -9.67
C HIS A 2 5.07 -0.01 -9.26
N VAL A 3 5.03 1.29 -9.50
CA VAL A 3 3.90 2.16 -9.19
C VAL A 3 3.76 3.20 -10.30
N PRO A 4 2.54 3.67 -10.61
CA PRO A 4 2.33 4.84 -11.46
C PRO A 4 2.75 6.11 -10.72
N SER A 5 3.01 7.19 -11.47
CA SER A 5 3.33 8.50 -10.88
C SER A 5 2.11 9.19 -10.25
N GLU A 6 0.93 8.99 -10.83
CA GLU A 6 -0.34 9.60 -10.42
C GLU A 6 -1.49 8.60 -10.54
N VAL A 7 -2.47 8.73 -9.65
CA VAL A 7 -3.80 8.13 -9.74
C VAL A 7 -4.84 9.21 -9.49
N VAL A 8 -5.91 9.21 -10.27
CA VAL A 8 -7.04 10.13 -10.09
C VAL A 8 -8.17 9.40 -9.38
N GLY A 9 -8.67 9.97 -8.29
CA GLY A 9 -9.84 9.48 -7.57
C GLY A 9 -10.96 10.53 -7.55
N GLU A 10 -12.20 10.08 -7.44
CA GLU A 10 -13.36 10.96 -7.31
C GLU A 10 -13.81 11.03 -5.85
N VAL A 11 -14.10 12.24 -5.36
CA VAL A 11 -14.60 12.45 -3.99
C VAL A 11 -15.89 11.66 -3.75
N GLY A 12 -16.00 11.01 -2.59
CA GLY A 12 -17.10 10.12 -2.21
C GLY A 12 -17.01 8.70 -2.79
N LYS A 13 -16.11 8.44 -3.76
CA LYS A 13 -15.91 7.12 -4.37
C LYS A 13 -14.73 6.37 -3.74
N SER A 14 -14.49 5.16 -4.22
CA SER A 14 -13.31 4.37 -3.89
C SER A 14 -12.29 4.43 -5.02
N VAL A 15 -11.00 4.37 -4.69
CA VAL A 15 -9.90 4.27 -5.67
C VAL A 15 -8.94 3.15 -5.30
N ALA A 16 -8.34 2.54 -6.31
CA ALA A 16 -7.24 1.60 -6.15
C ALA A 16 -5.90 2.30 -6.39
N LEU A 17 -4.98 2.18 -5.45
CA LEU A 17 -3.58 2.55 -5.59
C LEU A 17 -2.79 1.30 -5.96
N PRO A 18 -2.37 1.13 -7.23
CA PRO A 18 -1.67 -0.06 -7.68
C PRO A 18 -0.23 -0.04 -7.19
N CYS A 19 0.23 -1.14 -6.61
CA CYS A 19 1.63 -1.34 -6.27
C CYS A 19 2.02 -2.81 -6.38
N THR A 20 3.04 -3.09 -7.17
CA THR A 20 3.65 -4.42 -7.27
C THR A 20 5.14 -4.36 -7.02
N PHE A 21 5.76 -5.50 -6.72
CA PHE A 21 7.20 -5.60 -6.56
C PHE A 21 7.77 -6.84 -7.24
N THR A 22 9.08 -6.87 -7.34
CA THR A 22 9.82 -8.03 -7.81
C THR A 22 10.81 -8.38 -6.70
N HIS A 23 10.70 -9.59 -6.17
CA HIS A 23 11.66 -10.14 -5.21
C HIS A 23 12.59 -11.08 -5.98
N PRO A 24 13.92 -11.06 -5.74
CA PRO A 24 14.85 -12.05 -6.30
C PRO A 24 14.44 -13.51 -6.08
N HIS A 25 13.72 -13.83 -5.01
CA HIS A 25 13.22 -15.18 -4.75
C HIS A 25 11.78 -15.34 -5.24
N LYS A 26 11.54 -16.37 -6.07
CA LYS A 26 10.21 -16.69 -6.63
C LYS A 26 9.23 -17.20 -5.57
N MET A 27 9.73 -17.79 -4.50
CA MET A 27 8.95 -18.30 -3.38
C MET A 27 9.59 -17.87 -2.08
N TYR A 28 8.74 -17.45 -1.15
CA TYR A 28 9.13 -17.03 0.17
C TYR A 28 8.01 -17.39 1.15
N ASP A 29 8.32 -18.26 2.11
CA ASP A 29 7.32 -18.87 3.00
C ASP A 29 7.28 -18.28 4.41
N LYS A 30 8.28 -17.46 4.77
CA LYS A 30 8.31 -16.83 6.10
C LYS A 30 7.37 -15.61 6.15
N ALA A 31 7.29 -14.95 7.30
CA ALA A 31 6.46 -13.78 7.48
C ALA A 31 6.83 -12.61 6.56
N LEU A 32 5.83 -11.88 6.08
CA LEU A 32 6.02 -10.62 5.37
C LEU A 32 5.05 -9.57 5.91
N THR A 33 5.49 -8.31 5.88
CA THR A 33 4.70 -7.15 6.27
C THR A 33 4.48 -6.24 5.08
N ALA A 34 3.23 -5.95 4.74
CA ALA A 34 2.86 -4.93 3.77
C ALA A 34 2.49 -3.63 4.49
N ILE A 35 3.00 -2.50 4.02
CA ILE A 35 2.86 -1.20 4.67
C ILE A 35 2.52 -0.16 3.59
N TRP A 36 1.58 0.72 3.89
CA TRP A 36 1.37 1.96 3.15
C TRP A 36 1.57 3.17 4.03
N ARG A 37 2.31 4.14 3.50
CA ARG A 37 2.60 5.42 4.13
C ARG A 37 2.08 6.57 3.29
N VAL A 38 1.93 7.73 3.92
CA VAL A 38 1.50 8.97 3.28
C VAL A 38 2.51 10.10 3.57
N ARG A 39 2.55 11.11 2.70
CA ARG A 39 3.40 12.31 2.73
C ARG A 39 4.86 12.07 2.33
N GLU A 40 5.57 11.23 3.07
CA GLU A 40 7.01 11.04 2.91
C GLU A 40 7.37 9.55 2.74
N PRO A 41 8.39 9.24 1.93
CA PRO A 41 8.96 7.91 1.91
C PRO A 41 9.71 7.64 3.23
N PHE A 42 9.74 6.37 3.63
CA PHE A 42 10.43 5.76 4.77
C PHE A 42 9.95 6.20 6.16
N ASN A 43 9.72 7.50 6.35
CA ASN A 43 9.35 8.13 7.61
C ASN A 43 7.91 8.70 7.63
N GLY A 44 7.18 8.61 6.51
CA GLY A 44 5.79 9.05 6.44
C GLY A 44 4.85 8.27 7.36
N SER A 45 3.69 8.86 7.68
CA SER A 45 2.70 8.24 8.58
C SER A 45 2.15 6.95 7.98
N VAL A 46 2.08 5.88 8.76
CA VAL A 46 1.49 4.60 8.33
C VAL A 46 -0.03 4.73 8.34
N VAL A 47 -0.67 4.53 7.19
CA VAL A 47 -2.13 4.54 7.04
C VAL A 47 -2.72 3.14 6.96
N PHE A 48 -1.92 2.18 6.49
CA PHE A 48 -2.28 0.78 6.41
C PHE A 48 -1.06 -0.11 6.68
N LYS A 49 -1.27 -1.19 7.42
CA LYS A 49 -0.27 -2.24 7.66
C LYS A 49 -0.99 -3.58 7.81
N CYS A 50 -0.49 -4.60 7.14
CA CYS A 50 -0.90 -5.97 7.37
C CYS A 50 0.29 -6.92 7.38
N VAL A 51 0.12 -8.06 8.04
CA VAL A 51 1.16 -9.08 8.21
C VAL A 51 0.61 -10.44 7.80
N THR A 52 1.39 -11.21 7.05
CA THR A 52 1.16 -12.66 6.87
C THR A 52 2.25 -13.41 7.63
N GLN A 53 1.93 -14.51 8.31
CA GLN A 53 2.92 -15.27 9.09
C GLN A 53 3.53 -16.40 8.24
N SER A 54 2.74 -16.99 7.35
CA SER A 54 3.12 -18.06 6.43
C SER A 54 2.57 -17.85 5.02
N SER A 55 3.01 -18.67 4.05
CA SER A 55 2.56 -18.59 2.65
C SER A 55 1.07 -18.84 2.44
N SER A 56 0.43 -19.59 3.35
CA SER A 56 -1.02 -19.86 3.33
C SER A 56 -1.87 -18.80 4.03
N ASP A 57 -1.25 -17.88 4.78
CA ASP A 57 -2.01 -16.91 5.58
C ASP A 57 -2.49 -15.73 4.75
N LEU A 58 -3.75 -15.36 5.00
CA LEU A 58 -4.27 -14.07 4.59
C LEU A 58 -3.55 -12.93 5.32
N CYS A 59 -3.42 -11.77 4.67
CA CYS A 59 -2.79 -10.62 5.29
C CYS A 59 -3.67 -10.05 6.40
N ARG A 60 -3.25 -10.23 7.65
CA ARG A 60 -3.99 -9.76 8.83
C ARG A 60 -3.67 -8.29 9.05
N VAL A 61 -4.69 -7.44 8.96
CA VAL A 61 -4.55 -5.99 9.14
C VAL A 61 -4.17 -5.69 10.59
N THR A 62 -3.07 -4.98 10.80
CA THR A 62 -2.62 -4.50 12.12
C THR A 62 -2.76 -2.98 12.25
N VAL A 63 -2.83 -2.26 11.13
CA VAL A 63 -3.15 -0.83 11.08
C VAL A 63 -4.08 -0.60 9.89
N GLY A 64 -5.22 0.04 10.12
CA GLY A 64 -6.18 0.40 9.07
C GLY A 64 -6.89 1.69 9.46
N LEU A 65 -6.26 2.83 9.15
CA LEU A 65 -6.73 4.12 9.66
C LEU A 65 -8.13 4.45 9.13
N LYS A 66 -9.06 4.84 10.02
CA LYS A 66 -10.47 5.15 9.68
C LYS A 66 -11.25 3.99 9.05
N ASN A 67 -10.73 2.75 9.05
CA ASN A 67 -11.35 1.57 8.44
C ASN A 67 -11.71 1.69 6.94
N ARG A 68 -11.10 2.66 6.22
CA ARG A 68 -11.33 2.88 4.77
C ARG A 68 -10.22 2.32 3.88
N TYR A 69 -9.09 1.95 4.45
CA TYR A 69 -7.96 1.35 3.72
C TYR A 69 -8.07 -0.16 3.74
N LYS A 70 -8.20 -0.77 2.56
CA LYS A 70 -8.34 -2.22 2.39
C LYS A 70 -7.28 -2.73 1.43
N LEU A 71 -6.67 -3.86 1.77
CA LEU A 71 -5.77 -4.54 0.84
C LEU A 71 -6.60 -5.12 -0.31
N LEU A 72 -6.25 -4.72 -1.54
CA LEU A 72 -6.86 -5.23 -2.78
C LEU A 72 -6.00 -6.35 -3.40
N GLY A 73 -4.68 -6.24 -3.29
CA GLY A 73 -3.73 -7.20 -3.83
C GLY A 73 -3.47 -8.40 -2.91
N ASN A 74 -2.64 -9.32 -3.39
CA ASN A 74 -2.07 -10.40 -2.58
C ASN A 74 -0.55 -10.21 -2.44
N PRO A 75 -0.04 -9.88 -1.24
CA PRO A 75 1.39 -9.71 -1.00
C PRO A 75 2.23 -10.96 -1.32
N ARG A 76 1.66 -12.17 -1.23
CA ARG A 76 2.32 -13.43 -1.64
C ARG A 76 2.44 -13.58 -3.16
N GLN A 77 1.64 -12.84 -3.91
CA GLN A 77 1.72 -12.72 -5.38
C GLN A 77 2.35 -11.39 -5.80
N ASN A 78 3.17 -10.81 -4.92
CA ASN A 78 3.90 -9.57 -5.13
C ASN A 78 3.02 -8.34 -5.42
N ASN A 79 1.77 -8.35 -4.96
CA ASN A 79 0.81 -7.29 -5.19
C ASN A 79 0.35 -6.67 -3.86
N LEU A 80 0.71 -5.41 -3.65
CA LEU A 80 0.40 -4.63 -2.45
C LEU A 80 -0.70 -3.59 -2.69
N SER A 81 -1.43 -3.71 -3.80
CA SER A 81 -2.41 -2.70 -4.20
C SER A 81 -3.43 -2.45 -3.08
N LEU A 82 -3.73 -1.18 -2.85
CA LEU A 82 -4.57 -0.72 -1.75
C LEU A 82 -5.81 -0.03 -2.29
N GLN A 83 -6.96 -0.39 -1.75
CA GLN A 83 -8.19 0.35 -1.96
C GLN A 83 -8.36 1.39 -0.84
N ILE A 84 -8.71 2.61 -1.23
CA ILE A 84 -9.15 3.68 -0.31
C ILE A 84 -10.62 3.92 -0.60
N GLU A 85 -11.48 3.74 0.40
CA GLU A 85 -12.93 3.95 0.28
C GLU A 85 -13.35 5.35 0.70
N ASN A 86 -14.47 5.86 0.18
CA ASN A 86 -15.08 7.14 0.56
C ASN A 86 -14.08 8.31 0.59
N LEU A 87 -13.47 8.58 -0.56
CA LEU A 87 -12.45 9.63 -0.72
C LEU A 87 -12.97 11.01 -0.32
N ASN A 88 -12.11 11.83 0.26
CA ASN A 88 -12.39 13.23 0.55
C ASN A 88 -11.17 14.09 0.17
N TRP A 89 -11.35 15.40 -0.02
CA TRP A 89 -10.28 16.30 -0.50
C TRP A 89 -8.95 16.21 0.28
N ASN A 90 -8.98 15.86 1.57
CA ASN A 90 -7.78 15.69 2.39
C ASN A 90 -6.99 14.41 2.10
N ASP A 91 -7.54 13.49 1.31
CA ASP A 91 -6.82 12.30 0.82
C ASP A 91 -5.88 12.65 -0.36
N THR A 92 -5.90 13.89 -0.87
CA THR A 92 -4.91 14.36 -1.86
C THR A 92 -3.51 14.35 -1.24
N ASN A 93 -2.68 13.40 -1.64
CA ASN A 93 -1.34 13.25 -1.07
C ASN A 93 -0.45 12.36 -1.93
N ARG A 94 0.79 12.14 -1.49
CA ARG A 94 1.68 11.12 -2.03
C ARG A 94 1.67 9.89 -1.13
N TYR A 95 1.48 8.72 -1.73
CA TYR A 95 1.35 7.44 -1.05
C TYR A 95 2.51 6.52 -1.43
N PHE A 96 3.06 5.83 -0.44
CA PHE A 96 4.25 4.99 -0.59
C PHE A 96 3.92 3.58 -0.11
N CYS A 97 4.17 2.59 -0.96
CA CYS A 97 3.99 1.19 -0.61
C CYS A 97 5.34 0.57 -0.24
N ARG A 98 5.33 -0.24 0.80
CA ARG A 98 6.51 -0.93 1.33
C ARG A 98 6.19 -2.38 1.65
N VAL A 99 7.16 -3.25 1.39
CA VAL A 99 7.16 -4.63 1.87
C VAL A 99 8.42 -4.87 2.67
N GLU A 100 8.28 -5.60 3.77
CA GLU A 100 9.38 -6.09 4.59
C GLU A 100 9.27 -7.59 4.73
N PHE A 101 10.35 -8.31 4.43
CA PHE A 101 10.46 -9.74 4.63
C PHE A 101 11.16 -10.03 5.96
N SER A 102 10.71 -11.06 6.66
CA SER A 102 11.39 -11.55 7.87
C SER A 102 12.66 -12.34 7.57
N GLY A 103 13.65 -12.23 8.46
CA GLY A 103 14.88 -13.02 8.39
C GLY A 103 16.10 -12.26 7.85
N ASP A 104 15.92 -11.22 7.03
CA ASP A 104 16.99 -10.27 6.69
C ASP A 104 16.49 -8.82 6.84
N VAL A 105 17.27 -7.99 7.51
CA VAL A 105 16.95 -6.56 7.70
C VAL A 105 17.01 -5.77 6.40
N HIS A 106 17.77 -6.25 5.41
CA HIS A 106 17.97 -5.63 4.11
C HIS A 106 16.87 -5.98 3.10
N ASP A 107 16.06 -7.00 3.35
CA ASP A 107 14.92 -7.35 2.50
C ASP A 107 13.70 -6.47 2.80
N LYS A 108 13.89 -5.19 2.53
CA LYS A 108 12.87 -4.15 2.68
C LYS A 108 12.88 -3.27 1.46
N TYR A 109 11.72 -3.18 0.82
CA TYR A 109 11.57 -2.46 -0.43
C TYR A 109 10.44 -1.46 -0.28
N GLU A 110 10.65 -0.22 -0.71
CA GLU A 110 9.64 0.82 -0.71
C GLU A 110 9.65 1.56 -2.05
N SER A 111 8.49 2.05 -2.49
CA SER A 111 8.41 2.86 -3.70
C SER A 111 9.14 4.18 -3.48
N ARG A 112 10.14 4.50 -4.33
CA ARG A 112 10.94 5.73 -4.16
C ARG A 112 10.15 7.01 -4.45
N LEU A 113 9.36 6.98 -5.51
CA LEU A 113 8.61 8.16 -5.98
C LEU A 113 7.19 8.23 -5.39
N GLY A 114 6.66 7.12 -4.88
CA GLY A 114 5.27 7.02 -4.46
C GLY A 114 4.27 7.30 -5.59
N ILE A 115 2.99 7.30 -5.23
CA ILE A 115 1.86 7.61 -6.12
C ILE A 115 1.27 8.93 -5.65
N HIS A 116 1.15 9.91 -6.52
CA HIS A 116 0.36 11.09 -6.21
C HIS A 116 -1.13 10.76 -6.42
N LEU A 117 -1.93 10.76 -5.35
CA LEU A 117 -3.37 10.69 -5.46
C LEU A 117 -3.92 12.10 -5.65
N ARG A 118 -4.48 12.36 -6.83
CA ARG A 118 -5.19 13.59 -7.15
C ARG A 118 -6.69 13.34 -7.09
N LEU A 119 -7.43 14.28 -6.50
CA LEU A 119 -8.87 14.17 -6.40
C LEU A 119 -9.59 15.09 -7.38
N VAL A 120 -10.73 14.61 -7.86
CA VAL A 120 -11.68 15.35 -8.70
C VAL A 120 -13.08 15.23 -8.11
N GLY A 121 -13.95 16.19 -8.44
CA GLY A 121 -15.33 16.24 -7.99
C GLY A 121 -15.88 17.66 -8.08
N GLU A 122 -17.19 17.78 -8.01
CA GLU A 122 -17.86 19.09 -7.96
C GLU A 122 -17.70 19.68 -6.56
N LYS A 123 -17.16 20.90 -6.49
CA LYS A 123 -17.13 21.69 -5.26
C LYS A 123 -18.52 22.33 -5.14
N MET A 124 -19.40 21.75 -4.32
CA MET A 124 -20.64 22.41 -3.91
C MET A 124 -20.34 23.65 -3.08
#